data_AF-A0A256Z7V9-F1
#
_entry.id   AF-A0A256Z7V9-F1
#
_cell.length_a   1.000
_cell.length_b   1.000
_cell.length_c   1.000
_cell.angle_alpha   90.00
_cell.angle_beta   90.00
_cell.angle_gamma   90.00
#
_symmetry.space_group_name_H-M   'P 1'
#
loop_
_entity.id
_entity.type
_entity.pdbx_description
1 polymer ?
#
loop_
_entity_poly.entity_id
_entity_poly.type
_entity_poly.pdbx_seq_one_letter_code
_entity_poly.pdbx_strand_id
1 'polypeptide(L)' 'MEFDDGDCSIKDLLDAIKDIRPKYRRIESILPMVWTYLNDKQVLPSSKVKVSDSDEVALMPTLHEVIRKFSV' A
#
# COMPACT_ATOMS: atom_id res chain seq x y z
N MET A 1 22.68 -5.18 21.70
CA MET A 1 21.96 -4.14 20.94
C MET A 1 20.59 -4.73 20.75
N GLU A 2 19.69 -4.44 21.69
CA GLU A 2 18.30 -4.88 21.59
C GLU A 2 17.74 -4.16 20.37
N PHE A 3 17.44 -4.91 19.32
CA PHE A 3 16.59 -4.39 18.28
C PHE A 3 15.25 -4.20 18.97
N ASP A 4 14.91 -2.95 19.22
CA ASP A 4 13.56 -2.53 19.55
C ASP A 4 12.66 -3.24 18.53
N ASP A 5 11.90 -4.24 18.98
CA ASP A 5 10.84 -4.93 18.22
C ASP A 5 9.72 -3.91 17.98
N GLY A 6 10.07 -2.82 17.31
CA GLY A 6 9.20 -1.71 16.99
C GLY A 6 8.13 -2.28 16.09
N ASP A 7 6.94 -2.42 16.66
CA ASP A 7 5.73 -2.91 16.00
C ASP A 7 5.47 -2.12 14.71
N CYS A 8 6.07 -2.54 13.60
CA CYS A 8 5.96 -1.88 12.31
C CYS A 8 4.58 -2.15 11.75
N SER A 9 3.77 -1.10 11.54
CA SER A 9 2.46 -1.26 10.92
C SER A 9 2.53 -1.10 9.40
N ILE A 10 1.50 -1.57 8.70
CA ILE A 10 1.35 -1.35 7.26
C ILE A 10 1.47 0.14 6.89
N LYS A 11 0.90 1.02 7.73
CA LYS A 11 1.00 2.47 7.51
C LYS A 11 2.46 2.94 7.53
N ASP A 12 3.22 2.53 8.55
CA ASP A 12 4.61 2.96 8.71
C ASP A 12 5.48 2.46 7.54
N LEU A 13 5.22 1.23 7.08
CA LEU A 13 5.89 0.65 5.91
C LEU A 13 5.57 1.42 4.62
N LEU A 14 4.31 1.81 4.42
CA LEU A 14 3.91 2.63 3.26
C LEU A 14 4.55 4.02 3.30
N ASP A 15 4.62 4.65 4.47
CA ASP A 15 5.26 5.96 4.64
C ASP A 15 6.78 5.86 4.35
N ALA A 16 7.45 4.82 4.83
CA ALA A 16 8.87 4.57 4.52
C ALA A 16 9.13 4.34 3.01
N ILE A 17 8.25 3.62 2.31
CA ILE A 17 8.37 3.40 0.86
C ILE A 17 8.27 4.72 0.09
N LYS A 18 7.43 5.67 0.54
CA LYS A 18 7.30 7.01 -0.09
C LYS A 18 8.58 7.81 0.01
N ASP A 19 9.33 7.64 1.09
CA ASP A 19 10.59 8.35 1.30
C ASP A 19 11.74 7.73 0.51
N ILE A 20 11.80 6.40 0.44
CA ILE A 20 12.87 5.68 -0.28
C ILE A 20 12.66 5.71 -1.81
N ARG A 21 11.40 5.73 -2.28
CA ARG A 21 11.06 5.66 -3.71
C ARG A 21 10.29 6.91 -4.17
N PRO A 22 10.98 7.98 -4.61
CA PRO A 22 10.35 9.19 -5.15
C PRO A 22 9.42 8.95 -6.35
N LYS A 23 9.66 7.88 -7.13
CA LYS A 23 8.76 7.45 -8.22
C LYS A 23 7.40 7.00 -7.69
N TYR A 24 7.36 6.39 -6.50
CA TYR A 24 6.13 5.96 -5.86
C TYR A 24 5.26 7.14 -5.43
N ARG A 25 5.89 8.22 -4.93
CA ARG A 25 5.19 9.49 -4.63
C ARG A 25 4.50 10.09 -5.86
N ARG A 26 5.11 9.99 -7.05
CA ARG A 26 4.46 10.39 -8.31
C ARG A 26 3.32 9.46 -8.69
N ILE A 27 3.50 8.15 -8.54
CA ILE A 27 2.45 7.16 -8.84
C ILE A 27 1.24 7.39 -7.94
N GLU A 28 1.41 7.62 -6.64
CA GLU A 28 0.31 7.91 -5.71
C GLU A 28 -0.45 9.20 -6.10
N SER A 29 0.25 10.22 -6.62
CA SER A 29 -0.38 11.45 -7.11
C SER A 29 -1.17 11.28 -8.43
N ILE A 30 -0.89 10.22 -9.19
CA ILE A 30 -1.50 9.94 -10.51
C ILE A 30 -2.56 8.84 -10.38
N LEU A 31 -2.36 7.88 -9.49
CA LEU A 31 -3.24 6.75 -9.21
C LEU A 31 -3.62 6.80 -7.73
N PRO A 32 -4.71 7.52 -7.38
CA PRO A 32 -5.10 7.76 -5.99
C PRO A 32 -5.57 6.52 -5.22
N MET A 33 -5.49 5.33 -5.80
CA MET A 33 -5.84 4.08 -5.13
C MET A 33 -4.84 2.99 -5.50
N VAL A 34 -3.89 2.72 -4.60
CA VAL A 34 -3.12 1.48 -4.60
C VAL A 34 -3.81 0.54 -3.61
N TRP A 35 -4.21 -0.64 -4.07
CA TRP A 35 -4.65 -1.70 -3.17
C TRP A 35 -3.43 -2.30 -2.48
N THR A 36 -3.48 -2.35 -1.15
CA THR A 36 -2.45 -2.96 -0.33
C THR A 36 -2.92 -4.32 0.12
N TYR A 37 -2.08 -5.32 -0.05
CA TYR A 37 -2.31 -6.69 0.42
C TYR A 37 -1.20 -7.08 1.39
N LEU A 38 -1.60 -7.74 2.48
CA LEU A 38 -0.71 -8.38 3.44
C LEU A 38 -1.05 -9.87 3.45
N ASN A 39 -0.11 -10.73 3.03
CA ASN A 39 -0.33 -12.18 2.92
C ASN A 39 -1.65 -12.51 2.21
N ASP A 40 -1.82 -11.98 0.99
CA ASP A 40 -3.01 -12.09 0.12
C ASP A 40 -4.32 -11.46 0.65
N LYS A 41 -4.31 -10.87 1.85
CA LYS A 41 -5.48 -10.18 2.41
C LYS A 41 -5.41 -8.70 2.14
N GLN A 42 -6.45 -8.17 1.51
CA GLN A 42 -6.56 -6.73 1.30
C GLN A 42 -6.65 -6.01 2.65
N VAL A 43 -5.80 -5.01 2.84
CA VAL A 43 -5.77 -4.14 4.01
C VAL A 43 -5.92 -2.69 3.59
N LEU A 44 -6.50 -1.88 4.46
CA LEU A 44 -6.54 -0.44 4.24
C LEU A 44 -5.14 0.15 4.42
N PRO A 45 -4.72 1.14 3.60
CA PRO A 45 -3.45 1.84 3.79
C PRO A 45 -3.30 2.52 5.16
N SER A 46 -4.42 2.90 5.78
CA SER A 46 -4.46 3.47 7.14
C SER A 46 -4.52 2.42 8.26
N SER A 47 -4.45 1.13 7.90
CA SER A 47 -4.55 0.03 8.85
C SER A 47 -3.36 0.02 9.81
N LYS A 48 -3.65 -0.22 11.10
CA LYS A 48 -2.65 -0.45 12.15
C LYS A 48 -2.27 -1.93 12.28
N VAL A 49 -2.59 -2.74 11.28
CA VAL A 49 -2.16 -4.14 11.25
C VAL A 49 -0.64 -4.17 11.26
N LYS A 50 -0.09 -4.94 12.20
CA LYS A 50 1.34 -5.17 12.36
C LYS A 50 1.85 -6.05 11.23
N VAL A 51 3.06 -5.76 10.78
CA VAL A 51 3.79 -6.51 9.76
C VAL A 51 4.98 -7.16 10.42
N SER A 52 5.24 -8.42 10.09
CA SER A 52 6.42 -9.18 10.52
C SER A 52 7.39 -9.38 9.35
N ASP A 53 8.65 -9.67 9.64
CA ASP A 53 9.69 -9.84 8.60
C ASP A 53 9.40 -10.95 7.57
N SER A 54 8.58 -11.93 7.94
CA SER A 54 8.15 -13.02 7.05
C SER A 54 6.95 -12.68 6.17
N ASP A 55 6.32 -11.51 6.37
CA ASP A 55 5.09 -11.15 5.69
C ASP A 55 5.36 -10.62 4.27
N GLU A 56 4.48 -10.98 3.34
CA GLU A 56 4.48 -10.43 2.00
C GLU A 56 3.52 -9.24 1.90
N VAL A 57 4.05 -8.09 1.46
CA VAL A 57 3.26 -6.89 1.18
C VAL A 57 3.23 -6.62 -0.32
N ALA A 58 2.05 -6.73 -0.92
CA ALA A 58 1.83 -6.42 -2.33
C ALA A 58 1.09 -5.10 -2.52
N LEU A 59 1.55 -4.32 -3.49
CA LEU A 59 1.02 -3.01 -3.86
C LEU A 59 0.52 -3.07 -5.30
N MET A 60 -0.80 -3.01 -5.47
CA MET A 60 -1.45 -3.13 -6.77
C MET A 60 -2.08 -1.81 -7.18
N PRO A 61 -1.66 -1.17 -8.29
CA PRO A 61 -2.36 -0.01 -8.80
C PRO A 61 -3.80 -0.40 -9.18
N THR A 62 -4.78 0.42 -8.79
CA THR A 62 -6.15 0.20 -9.28
C THR A 62 -6.24 0.48 -10.78
N LEU A 63 -6.83 -0.44 -11.51
CA LEU A 63 -7.27 -0.21 -12.89
C LEU A 63 -8.50 0.71 -12.84
N HIS A 64 -8.34 1.94 -13.31
CA HIS A 64 -9.46 2.86 -13.48
C HIS A 64 -10.15 2.54 -14.83
N GLU A 65 -11.09 1.59 -14.85
CA GLU A 65 -11.94 1.40 -16.02
C GLU A 65 -13.03 2.49 -16.09
N VAL A 66 -13.00 3.30 -17.15
CA VAL A 66 -14.09 4.23 -17.46
C VAL A 66 -15.20 3.45 -18.17
N ILE A 67 -16.18 2.96 -17.41
CA ILE A 67 -17.40 2.39 -18.01
C ILE A 67 -18.22 3.55 -18.59
N ARG A 68 -18.10 3.78 -19.90
CA ARG A 68 -19.03 4.68 -20.60
C ARG A 68 -20.40 4.00 -20.62
N LYS A 69 -21.36 4.54 -19.87
CA LYS A 69 -22.76 4.15 -19.98
C LYS A 69 -23.19 4.37 -21.43
N PHE A 70 -23.55 3.30 -22.13
CA PHE A 70 -24.30 3.42 -23.38
C PHE A 70 -25.74 3.73 -22.99
N SER A 71 -26.23 4.90 -23.40
CA SER A 71 -27.66 5.18 -23.37
C SER A 71 -28.33 4.31 -24.44
N VAL A 72 -29.31 3.51 -24.01
CA VAL A 72 -30.27 2.82 -24.90
C VAL A 72 -31.34 3.81 -25.32
#